data_AF-A0A7W1V010-F1
#
_entry.id   AF-A0A7W1V010-F1
#
_cell.length_a   1.000
_cell.length_b   1.000
_cell.length_c   1.000
_cell.angle_alpha   90.00
_cell.angle_beta   90.00
_cell.angle_gamma   90.00
#
_symmetry.space_group_name_H-M   'P 1'
#
loop_
_entity.id
_entity.type
_entity.pdbx_description
1 polymer ?
#
loop_
_entity_poly.entity_id
_entity_poly.type
_entity_poly.pdbx_seq_one_letter_code
_entity_poly.pdbx_strand_id
1 'polypeptide(L)'
;MKNEDFRTVDDTVRSSYRRKAINLIHKGIKKGEIAILFGVNKNTVSNWWKAYQDNGSAGFKSKKKGVKSEDKKLLSALQEK
;
A
#
# COMPACT_ATOMS: atom_id res chain seq x y z
N MET A 1 -6.88 18.34 -8.16
CA MET A 1 -6.90 16.87 -8.30
C MET A 1 -7.68 16.30 -7.12
N LYS A 2 -8.65 15.41 -7.34
CA LYS A 2 -9.19 14.60 -6.24
C LYS A 2 -8.05 13.72 -5.74
N ASN A 3 -7.69 13.85 -4.48
CA ASN A 3 -6.70 12.98 -3.84
C ASN A 3 -7.34 11.60 -3.67
N GLU A 4 -7.25 10.76 -4.70
CA GLU A 4 -7.63 9.36 -4.56
C GLU A 4 -6.75 8.73 -3.49
N ASP A 5 -7.39 8.24 -2.43
CA ASP A 5 -6.65 7.65 -1.34
C ASP A 5 -5.98 6.36 -1.83
N PHE A 6 -4.66 6.30 -1.76
CA PHE A 6 -3.90 5.11 -2.15
C PHE A 6 -4.33 3.84 -1.37
N ARG A 7 -5.04 3.99 -0.25
CA ARG A 7 -5.66 2.93 0.55
C ARG A 7 -6.94 2.34 -0.06
N THR A 8 -7.66 3.08 -0.90
CA THR A 8 -8.89 2.60 -1.56
C THR A 8 -8.63 1.95 -2.92
N VAL A 9 -7.47 2.22 -3.52
CA VAL A 9 -7.04 1.63 -4.79
C VAL A 9 -6.89 0.10 -4.68
N ASP A 10 -7.17 -0.62 -5.76
CA ASP A 10 -6.98 -2.06 -5.86
C ASP A 10 -5.52 -2.47 -5.55
N ASP A 11 -5.34 -3.65 -4.98
CA ASP A 11 -4.03 -4.10 -4.54
C ASP A 11 -3.05 -4.38 -5.70
N THR A 12 -3.57 -4.83 -6.84
CA THR A 12 -2.75 -5.08 -8.04
C THR A 12 -2.17 -3.77 -8.58
N VAL A 13 -3.00 -2.73 -8.58
CA VAL A 13 -2.63 -1.37 -8.98
C VAL A 13 -1.62 -0.80 -7.98
N ARG A 14 -1.85 -0.98 -6.67
CA ARG A 14 -0.90 -0.57 -5.63
C ARG A 14 0.47 -1.23 -5.79
N SER A 15 0.48 -2.52 -6.10
CA SER A 15 1.71 -3.30 -6.28
C SER A 15 2.51 -2.86 -7.51
N SER A 16 1.84 -2.53 -8.60
CA SER A 16 2.50 -2.02 -9.81
C SER A 16 3.09 -0.62 -9.59
N TYR A 17 2.43 0.26 -8.84
CA TYR A 17 3.00 1.55 -8.43
C TYR A 17 4.26 1.38 -7.56
N ARG A 18 4.23 0.48 -6.57
CA ARG A 18 5.40 0.17 -5.73
C ARG A 18 6.59 -0.30 -6.57
N ARG A 19 6.37 -1.22 -7.52
CA ARG A 19 7.41 -1.68 -8.46
C ARG A 19 7.99 -0.53 -9.30
N LYS A 20 7.13 0.35 -9.83
CA LYS A 20 7.60 1.54 -10.57
C LYS A 20 8.46 2.44 -9.68
N ALA A 21 8.05 2.69 -8.44
CA ALA A 21 8.83 3.49 -7.50
C ALA A 21 10.22 2.89 -7.22
N ILE A 22 10.32 1.57 -7.02
CA ILE A 22 11.61 0.89 -6.84
C ILE A 22 12.50 1.04 -8.08
N ASN A 23 11.95 0.85 -9.28
CA ASN A 23 12.71 1.05 -10.51
C ASN A 23 13.26 2.47 -10.65
N LEU A 24 12.51 3.48 -10.20
CA LEU A 24 12.96 4.87 -10.18
C LEU A 24 14.09 5.09 -9.15
N ILE A 25 14.03 4.42 -7.98
CA ILE A 25 15.14 4.42 -7.01
C ILE A 25 16.40 3.80 -7.61
N HIS A 26 16.28 2.66 -8.32
CA HIS A 26 17.42 2.03 -9.00
C HIS A 26 18.02 2.93 -10.08
N LYS A 27 17.21 3.79 -10.72
CA LYS A 27 17.67 4.81 -11.68
C LYS A 27 18.33 6.02 -11.01
N GLY A 28 18.44 6.06 -9.68
CA GLY A 28 19.09 7.14 -8.92
C GLY A 28 18.18 8.32 -8.59
N ILE A 29 16.87 8.23 -8.84
CA ILE A 29 15.94 9.32 -8.53
C ILE A 29 15.75 9.42 -7.01
N LYS A 30 15.71 10.65 -6.49
CA LYS A 30 15.58 10.87 -5.04
C LYS A 30 14.18 10.46 -4.57
N LYS A 31 14.13 9.84 -3.38
CA LYS A 31 12.86 9.41 -2.75
C LYS A 31 11.84 10.55 -2.56
N GLY A 32 12.31 11.80 -2.43
CA GLY A 32 11.43 12.97 -2.34
C GLY A 32 10.72 13.31 -3.65
N GLU A 33 11.41 13.18 -4.78
CA GLU A 33 10.81 13.41 -6.12
C GLU A 33 9.82 12.30 -6.46
N ILE A 34 10.17 11.06 -6.11
CA ILE A 34 9.26 9.91 -6.23
C ILE A 34 8.00 10.11 -5.40
N ALA A 35 8.12 10.65 -4.19
CA ALA A 35 6.98 10.94 -3.32
C ALA A 35 6.02 11.97 -3.95
N ILE A 36 6.57 13.03 -4.54
CA ILE A 36 5.79 14.04 -5.28
C ILE A 36 5.12 13.41 -6.51
N LEU A 37 5.86 12.61 -7.29
CA LEU A 37 5.37 11.95 -8.50
C LEU A 37 4.17 11.03 -8.23
N PHE A 38 4.20 10.27 -7.13
CA PHE A 38 3.12 9.36 -6.75
C PHE A 38 2.10 9.98 -5.80
N GLY A 39 2.27 11.25 -5.38
CA GLY A 39 1.37 11.92 -4.43
C GLY A 39 1.34 11.25 -3.05
N VAL A 40 2.43 10.60 -2.64
CA VAL A 40 2.54 9.90 -1.34
C VAL A 40 3.53 10.60 -0.43
N ASN A 41 3.49 10.30 0.86
CA ASN A 41 4.50 10.80 1.79
C ASN A 41 5.88 10.16 1.47
N LYS A 42 6.96 10.95 1.60
CA LYS A 42 8.35 10.47 1.49
C LYS A 42 8.62 9.25 2.37
N ASN A 43 8.02 9.20 3.57
CA ASN A 43 8.17 8.06 4.47
C ASN A 43 7.55 6.77 3.90
N THR A 44 6.47 6.88 3.12
CA THR A 44 5.85 5.76 2.41
C THR A 44 6.81 5.17 1.38
N VAL A 45 7.49 6.02 0.61
CA VAL A 45 8.51 5.58 -0.37
C VAL A 45 9.69 4.90 0.35
N SER A 46 10.14 5.46 1.47
CA SER A 46 11.19 4.85 2.30
C SER A 46 10.77 3.46 2.82
N ASN A 47 9.52 3.29 3.23
CA ASN A 47 8.99 2.00 3.67
C ASN A 47 8.91 0.99 2.53
N TRP A 48 8.52 1.41 1.31
CA TRP A 48 8.55 0.54 0.13
C TRP A 48 9.96 0.05 -0.19
N TRP A 49 10.96 0.94 -0.09
CA TRP A 49 12.36 0.57 -0.28
C TRP A 49 12.82 -0.45 0.76
N LYS A 50 12.53 -0.25 2.05
CA LYS A 50 12.86 -1.23 3.10
C LYS A 50 12.21 -2.59 2.83
N ALA A 51 10.90 -2.61 2.57
CA ALA A 51 10.17 -3.84 2.27
C ALA A 51 10.75 -4.59 1.05
N TYR A 52 11.24 -3.84 0.05
CA TYR A 52 11.94 -4.41 -1.10
C TYR A 52 13.32 -4.97 -0.75
N GLN A 53 14.09 -4.30 0.13
CA GLN A 53 15.38 -4.83 0.58
C GLN A 53 15.20 -6.13 1.38
N ASP A 54 14.16 -6.21 2.21
CA ASP A 54 13.92 -7.36 3.08
C ASP A 54 13.35 -8.57 2.34
N ASN A 55 12.45 -8.34 1.37
CA ASN A 55 11.63 -9.40 0.74
C ASN A 55 11.66 -9.40 -0.79
N GLY A 56 12.49 -8.54 -1.41
CA GLY A 56 12.54 -8.35 -2.85
C GLY A 56 11.19 -7.96 -3.46
N SER A 57 10.95 -8.39 -4.70
CA SER A 57 9.68 -8.15 -5.40
C SER A 57 8.46 -8.83 -4.75
N ALA A 58 8.68 -9.84 -3.90
CA ALA A 58 7.61 -10.55 -3.19
C ALA A 58 7.04 -9.72 -2.03
N GLY A 59 7.79 -8.74 -1.51
CA GLY A 59 7.38 -7.85 -0.41
C GLY A 59 6.20 -6.93 -0.73
N PHE A 60 5.79 -6.84 -2.00
CA PHE A 60 4.67 -5.99 -2.41
C PHE A 60 3.32 -6.71 -2.44
N LYS A 61 3.31 -8.04 -2.29
CA LYS A 61 2.06 -8.81 -2.23
C LYS A 61 1.38 -8.46 -0.92
N SER A 62 0.22 -7.79 -0.96
CA SER A 62 -0.44 -7.44 0.29
C SER A 62 -0.87 -8.70 1.02
N LYS A 63 -0.63 -8.74 2.33
CA LYS A 63 -1.20 -9.77 3.20
C LYS A 63 -2.71 -9.73 3.05
N LYS A 64 -3.34 -10.91 3.10
CA LYS A 64 -4.81 -11.05 3.09
C LYS A 64 -5.37 -10.10 4.15
N LYS A 65 -6.25 -9.17 3.77
CA LYS A 65 -6.90 -8.26 4.72
C LYS A 65 -7.57 -9.11 5.80
N GLY A 66 -7.45 -8.68 7.05
CA GLY A 66 -8.22 -9.28 8.14
C GLY A 66 -9.71 -9.22 7.83
N VAL A 67 -10.47 -10.20 8.33
CA VAL A 67 -11.94 -10.21 8.21
C VAL A 67 -12.52 -8.94 8.83
N LYS A 68 -13.62 -8.44 8.28
CA LYS A 68 -14.21 -7.20 8.79
C LYS A 68 -14.71 -7.42 10.20
N SER A 69 -14.80 -6.36 11.00
CA SER A 69 -15.35 -6.46 12.35
C SER A 69 -16.79 -6.98 12.35
N GLU A 70 -17.55 -6.68 11.29
CA GLU A 70 -18.90 -7.22 11.08
C GLU A 70 -18.90 -8.76 10.99
N ASP A 71 -17.90 -9.35 10.34
CA ASP A 71 -17.76 -10.81 10.17
C ASP A 71 -17.36 -11.53 11.46
N LYS A 72 -17.02 -10.78 12.53
CA LYS A 72 -16.67 -11.31 13.85
C LYS A 72 -17.77 -11.15 14.88
N LYS A 73 -18.94 -10.62 14.51
CA LYS A 73 -20.05 -10.47 15.45
C LYS A 73 -20.54 -11.85 15.90
N LEU A 74 -20.59 -12.04 17.22
CA LEU A 74 -21.14 -13.24 17.85
C LEU A 74 -22.66 -13.21 17.93
N LEU A 75 -23.23 -12.00 18.02
CA LEU A 75 -24.67 -11.78 18.08
C LEU A 75 -25.21 -11.51 16.67
N SER A 76 -26.30 -12.19 16.33
CA SER A 76 -27.08 -11.85 15.14
C SER A 76 -27.75 -10.48 15.33
N ALA A 77 -28.11 -9.82 14.22
CA ALA A 77 -28.77 -8.51 14.25
C ALA A 77 -30.09 -8.50 15.06
N LEU A 78 -30.72 -9.68 15.24
CA LEU A 78 -31.92 -9.86 16.06
C LEU A 78 -31.61 -9.89 17.57
N GLN A 79 -30.40 -10.28 17.97
CA GLN A 79 -29.97 -10.36 19.37
C GLN A 79 -29.33 -9.05 19.87
N GLU A 80 -28.95 -8.16 18.96
CA GLU A 80 -28.47 -6.81 19.30
C GLU A 80 -29.62 -5.82 19.59
N LYS A 81 -30.88 -6.28 19.53
CA LYS A 81 -32.08 -5.45 19.62
C LYS A 81 -32.74 -5.52 21.00
#